data_AF-A0A7X7S9E9-F1
#
_entry.id   AF-A0A7X7S9E9-F1
#
_cell.length_a   1.000
_cell.length_b   1.000
_cell.length_c   1.000
_cell.angle_alpha   90.00
_cell.angle_beta   90.00
_cell.angle_gamma   90.00
#
_symmetry.space_group_name_H-M   'P 1'
#
loop_
_entity.id
_entity.type
_entity.pdbx_description
1 polymer ?
#
loop_
_entity_poly.entity_id
_entity_poly.type
_entity_poly.pdbx_seq_one_letter_code
_entity_poly.pdbx_strand_id
1 'polypeptide(L)' 'MPEEFKPGCKRPPINKPQPTADAVEKKSAKEETQKMVAVGKPAPDFTAPAYLQGKFVNISLSELKGKWVVLCFYPG' A
#
# COMPACT_ATOMS: atom_id res chain seq x y z
N MET A 1 9.61 13.69 -3.61
CA MET A 1 10.54 13.39 -2.51
C MET A 1 9.68 12.80 -1.41
N PRO A 2 9.94 11.57 -0.96
CA PRO A 2 9.08 10.91 0.02
C PRO A 2 9.15 11.63 1.36
N GLU A 3 8.03 11.68 2.08
CA GLU A 3 7.91 12.46 3.32
C GLU A 3 8.66 11.78 4.47
N GLU A 4 9.59 12.50 5.11
CA GLU A 4 10.36 12.01 6.27
C GLU A 4 9.49 11.99 7.54
N PHE A 5 9.54 10.90 8.30
CA PHE A 5 8.86 10.80 9.59
C PHE A 5 9.80 10.31 10.70
N LYS A 6 9.53 10.72 11.94
CA LYS A 6 10.29 10.25 13.12
C LYS A 6 9.80 8.86 13.51
N PRO A 7 10.63 7.81 13.40
CA PRO A 7 10.26 6.48 13.88
C PRO A 7 10.16 6.49 15.42
N GLY A 8 9.23 5.74 15.98
CA GLY A 8 9.07 5.54 17.43
C GLY A 8 8.44 4.19 17.73
N CYS A 9 8.19 3.89 19.02
CA CYS A 9 7.53 2.63 19.43
C CYS A 9 6.07 2.51 18.95
N LYS A 10 5.53 3.54 18.30
CA LYS A 10 4.19 3.54 17.72
C LYS A 10 4.27 3.00 16.30
N ARG A 11 3.64 1.84 16.06
CA ARG A 11 3.51 1.22 14.73
C ARG A 11 2.99 2.27 13.72
N PRO A 12 3.64 2.45 12.56
CA PRO A 12 3.14 3.34 11.52
C PRO A 12 1.71 2.97 11.12
N PRO A 13 0.86 3.94 10.76
CA PRO A 13 -0.50 3.65 10.34
C PRO A 13 -0.45 2.76 9.09
N ILE A 14 -0.81 1.48 9.26
CA ILE A 14 -1.16 0.63 8.14
C ILE A 14 -2.51 1.15 7.66
N ASN A 15 -2.52 1.83 6.51
CA ASN A 15 -3.76 2.21 5.83
C ASN A 15 -4.37 0.95 5.20
N LYS A 16 -4.82 0.01 6.06
CA LYS A 16 -5.84 -0.95 5.66
C LYS A 16 -7.11 -0.13 5.47
N PRO A 17 -7.83 -0.23 4.35
CA PRO A 17 -9.20 0.27 4.32
C PRO A 17 -9.93 -0.42 5.48
N GLN A 18 -10.22 0.33 6.53
CA GLN A 18 -11.12 -0.14 7.58
C GLN A 18 -12.49 -0.22 6.91
N PRO A 19 -13.19 -1.37 6.96
CA PRO A 19 -14.60 -1.39 6.65
C PRO A 19 -15.27 -0.46 7.66
N THR A 20 -15.76 0.68 7.19
CA THR A 20 -16.66 1.53 7.97
C THR A 20 -17.86 0.67 8.35
N ALA A 21 -18.13 0.57 9.65
CA ALA A 21 -19.15 -0.27 10.26
C ALA A 21 -20.59 0.25 10.04
N ASP A 22 -20.91 0.64 8.80
CA ASP A 22 -22.24 1.11 8.39
C ASP A 22 -22.57 0.55 6.98
N ALA A 23 -22.68 -0.76 6.87
CA ALA A 23 -23.42 -1.46 5.80
C ALA A 23 -23.45 -2.98 6.05
N VAL A 24 -24.07 -3.41 7.15
CA VAL A 24 -24.55 -4.78 7.26
C VAL A 24 -25.98 -4.79 6.72
N GLU A 25 -26.15 -5.15 5.45
CA GLU A 25 -27.09 -6.20 5.04
C GLU A 25 -27.06 -6.46 3.52
N LYS A 26 -26.90 -7.76 3.21
CA LYS A 26 -27.20 -8.46 1.94
C LYS A 26 -26.33 -8.15 0.71
N LYS A 27 -25.30 -8.98 0.55
CA LYS A 27 -25.18 -9.90 -0.61
C LYS A 27 -24.17 -11.01 -0.30
N SER A 28 -24.71 -12.21 -0.18
CA SER A 28 -24.00 -13.48 -0.06
C SER A 28 -23.09 -13.72 -1.28
N ALA A 29 -21.96 -14.37 -1.03
CA ALA A 29 -21.12 -15.06 -2.02
C ALA A 29 -20.76 -14.24 -3.28
N LYS A 30 -19.93 -13.22 -3.10
CA LYS A 30 -18.94 -12.90 -4.12
C LYS A 30 -17.62 -13.33 -3.51
N GLU A 31 -16.99 -14.36 -4.07
CA GLU A 31 -15.55 -14.52 -3.89
C GLU A 31 -14.95 -13.12 -3.97
N GLU A 32 -14.26 -12.66 -2.92
CA GLU A 32 -13.29 -11.60 -3.11
C GLU A 32 -12.26 -12.19 -4.06
N THR A 33 -12.54 -12.13 -5.36
CA THR A 33 -11.53 -12.10 -6.40
C THR A 33 -10.74 -10.86 -6.06
N GLN A 34 -9.78 -11.02 -5.14
CA GLN A 34 -8.81 -10.00 -4.82
C GLN A 34 -8.33 -9.48 -6.16
N LYS A 35 -8.41 -8.15 -6.38
CA LYS A 35 -8.00 -7.55 -7.65
C LYS A 35 -6.60 -8.06 -7.98
N MET A 36 -6.53 -9.06 -8.84
CA MET A 36 -5.28 -9.72 -9.17
C MET A 36 -4.48 -8.74 -9.99
N VAL A 37 -3.17 -8.65 -9.72
CA VAL A 37 -2.26 -7.85 -10.53
C VAL A 37 -2.30 -8.42 -11.94
N ALA A 38 -2.58 -7.56 -12.93
CA ALA A 38 -2.75 -7.96 -14.33
C ALA A 38 -1.89 -7.10 -15.24
N VAL A 39 -1.21 -7.73 -16.20
CA VAL A 39 -0.39 -7.05 -17.20
C VAL A 39 -1.28 -6.14 -18.06
N GLY A 40 -0.79 -4.93 -18.37
CA GLY A 40 -1.53 -3.93 -19.15
C GLY A 40 -2.60 -3.17 -18.37
N LYS A 41 -2.83 -3.51 -17.09
CA LYS A 41 -3.64 -2.70 -16.17
C LYS A 41 -2.71 -1.82 -15.30
N PRO A 42 -3.20 -0.66 -14.83
CA PRO A 42 -2.46 0.13 -13.86
C PRO A 42 -2.14 -0.71 -12.61
N ALA A 43 -0.90 -0.64 -12.15
CA ALA A 43 -0.51 -1.25 -10.88
C ALA A 43 -1.34 -0.65 -9.73
N PRO A 44 -1.77 -1.46 -8.74
CA PRO A 44 -2.46 -0.95 -7.56
C PRO A 44 -1.58 0.06 -6.82
N ASP A 45 -2.15 1.23 -6.50
CA ASP A 45 -1.44 2.22 -5.71
C ASP A 45 -1.32 1.76 -4.26
N PHE A 46 -0.20 2.10 -3.63
CA PHE A 46 0.05 1.81 -2.22
C PHE A 46 0.94 2.89 -1.62
N THR A 47 0.79 3.08 -0.32
CA THR A 47 1.69 3.90 0.49
C THR A 47 2.20 3.06 1.64
N ALA A 48 3.52 3.06 1.84
CA ALA A 48 4.15 2.28 2.89
C ALA A 48 5.30 3.06 3.53
N PRO A 49 5.57 2.82 4.83
CA PRO A 49 6.81 3.27 5.45
C PRO A 49 7.99 2.50 4.86
N ALA A 50 9.07 3.21 4.53
CA ALA A 50 10.29 2.67 3.97
C ALA A 50 11.51 3.25 4.68
N TYR A 51 12.63 2.53 4.62
CA TYR A 51 13.93 3.03 5.04
C TYR A 51 14.75 3.38 3.80
N LEU A 52 15.09 4.66 3.65
CA LEU A 52 15.80 5.19 2.51
C LEU A 52 16.97 6.05 2.98
N GLN A 53 18.19 5.67 2.61
CA GLN A 53 19.42 6.45 2.85
C GLN A 53 19.60 6.93 4.30
N GLY A 54 19.36 6.05 5.29
CA GLY A 54 19.52 6.42 6.70
C GLY A 54 18.25 6.97 7.36
N LYS A 55 17.18 7.21 6.59
CA LYS A 55 15.97 7.89 7.05
C LYS A 55 14.73 7.04 6.90
N PHE A 56 13.73 7.30 7.73
CA PHE A 56 12.41 6.70 7.61
C PHE A 56 11.50 7.65 6.84
N VAL A 57 10.90 7.14 5.78
CA VAL A 57 10.05 7.92 4.87
C VAL A 57 8.76 7.19 4.55
N ASN A 58 7.68 7.89 4.28
CA ASN A 58 6.51 7.31 3.62
C ASN A 58 6.68 7.44 2.11
N ILE A 59 6.58 6.33 1.39
CA ILE A 59 6.67 6.29 -0.07
C ILE A 59 5.36 5.78 -0.66
N SER A 60 4.85 6.49 -1.67
CA SER A 60 3.68 6.07 -2.45
C SER A 60 4.08 5.67 -3.87
N LEU A 61 3.44 4.63 -4.43
CA LEU A 61 3.73 4.22 -5.82
C LEU A 61 3.43 5.34 -6.83
N SER A 62 2.38 6.14 -6.57
CA SER A 62 2.05 7.32 -7.37
C SER A 62 3.18 8.37 -7.47
N GLU A 63 4.07 8.47 -6.49
CA GLU A 63 5.20 9.42 -6.52
C GLU A 63 6.32 8.98 -7.46
N LEU A 64 6.36 7.70 -7.84
CA LEU A 64 7.38 7.12 -8.71
C LEU A 64 6.98 7.09 -10.20
N LYS A 65 5.81 7.66 -10.54
CA LYS A 65 5.34 7.77 -11.92
C LYS A 65 6.37 8.49 -12.80
N GLY A 66 6.55 7.97 -14.02
CA GLY A 66 7.54 8.48 -14.97
C GLY A 66 8.91 7.81 -14.86
N LYS A 67 9.11 6.89 -13.92
CA LYS A 67 10.30 6.02 -13.84
C LYS A 67 9.87 4.56 -13.91
N TRP A 68 10.76 3.69 -14.40
CA TRP A 68 10.59 2.25 -14.24
C TRP A 68 10.80 1.86 -12.78
N VAL A 69 9.88 1.06 -12.24
CA VAL A 69 9.90 0.60 -10.85
C VAL A 69 9.89 -0.92 -10.84
N VAL A 70 10.77 -1.51 -10.03
CA VAL A 70 10.81 -2.95 -9.76
C VAL A 70 10.46 -3.13 -8.28
N LEU A 71 9.38 -3.85 -7.98
CA LEU A 71 8.95 -4.17 -6.62
C LEU A 71 9.11 -5.68 -6.39
N CYS A 72 10.00 -6.04 -5.47
CA CYS A 72 10.26 -7.44 -5.11
C CYS A 72 9.79 -7.70 -3.68
N PHE A 73 8.98 -8.75 -3.49
CA PHE A 73 8.63 -9.27 -2.17
C PHE A 73 9.58 -10.41 -1.84
N TYR A 74 10.25 -10.33 -0.69
CA TYR A 74 11.14 -11.37 -0.18
C TYR A 74 10.53 -12.00 1.08
N PRO A 75 10.51 -13.34 1.21
CA PRO A 75 9.78 -14.06 2.26
C PRO A 75 10.53 -14.15 3.60
N GLY A 76 11.49 -13.26 3.86
CA GLY A 76 12.33 -13.31 5.06
C GLY A 76 11.54 -13.38 6.37
#